data_AF-A0A7L2NG83-F1
#
_entry.id   AF-A0A7L2NG83-F1
#
_cell.length_a   1.000
_cell.length_b   1.000
_cell.length_c   1.000
_cell.angle_alpha   90.00
_cell.angle_beta   90.00
_cell.angle_gamma   90.00
#
_symmetry.space_group_name_H-M   'P 1'
#
loop_
_entity.id
_entity.type
_entity.pdbx_description
1 polymer ?
#
loop_
_entity_poly.entity_id
_entity_poly.type
_entity_poly.pdbx_seq_one_letter_code
_entity_poly.pdbx_strand_id
1 'polypeptide(L)' 'ELQMPHVTHRGQHWHALPGCFRCAPCGRPLLGRPFLPRGGQIFCSLRCAQGPPRAPRSAPQRRSWGGGPPGGMGGHW' A
#
# COMPACT_ATOMS: atom_id res chain seq x y z
N GLU A 1 13.75 29.40 22.95
CA GLU A 1 13.84 27.94 22.77
C GLU A 1 12.73 27.49 21.84
N LEU A 2 13.04 26.86 20.70
CA LEU A 2 12.02 26.48 19.72
C LEU A 2 11.35 25.17 20.17
N GLN A 3 10.37 25.27 21.05
CA GLN A 3 9.63 24.11 21.54
C GLN A 3 8.75 23.54 20.42
N MET A 4 9.05 22.33 19.96
CA MET A 4 8.29 21.66 18.91
C MET A 4 7.00 21.03 19.47
N PRO A 5 5.83 21.32 18.89
CA PRO A 5 4.58 20.73 19.35
C PRO A 5 4.52 19.23 19.04
N HIS A 6 3.86 18.46 19.90
CA HIS A 6 3.69 17.02 19.78
C HIS A 6 2.22 16.61 19.87
N VAL A 7 1.91 15.43 19.32
CA VAL A 7 0.62 14.74 19.47
C VAL A 7 0.88 13.46 20.24
N THR A 8 0.07 13.20 21.27
CA THR A 8 0.12 11.97 22.06
C THR A 8 -1.22 11.25 21.98
N HIS A 9 -1.20 9.96 21.65
CA HIS A 9 -2.41 9.13 21.64
C HIS A 9 -2.08 7.68 21.99
N ARG A 10 -2.74 7.13 23.02
CA ARG A 10 -2.55 5.74 23.47
C ARG A 10 -1.06 5.35 23.64
N GLY A 11 -0.28 6.21 24.29
CA GLY A 11 1.14 5.99 24.56
C GLY A 11 2.08 6.14 23.34
N GLN A 12 1.56 6.53 22.18
CA GLN A 12 2.38 6.87 21.02
C GLN A 12 2.51 8.38 20.88
N HIS A 13 3.67 8.81 20.39
CA HIS A 13 4.03 10.22 20.26
C HIS A 13 4.47 10.54 18.84
N TRP A 14 4.02 11.66 18.31
CA TRP A 14 4.44 12.16 17.00
C TRP A 14 4.69 13.67 17.08
N HIS A 15 5.60 14.19 16.27
CA HIS A 15 5.72 15.62 16.08
C HIS A 15 4.46 16.16 15.40
N ALA A 16 3.94 17.29 15.87
CA ALA A 16 2.78 17.96 15.29
C ALA A 16 3.15 18.75 14.02
N LEU A 17 3.93 18.12 13.13
CA LEU A 17 4.37 18.66 11.85
C LEU A 17 3.66 17.90 10.71
N PRO A 18 3.29 18.57 9.61
CA PRO A 18 2.63 17.93 8.47
C PRO A 18 3.42 16.75 7.87
N GLY A 19 4.75 16.78 7.96
CA GLY A 19 5.62 15.70 7.49
C GLY A 19 5.71 14.50 8.43
N CYS A 20 5.41 14.67 9.71
CA CYS A 20 5.50 13.61 10.73
C CYS A 20 4.13 13.01 11.05
N PHE A 21 3.13 13.86 11.27
CA PHE A 21 1.76 13.44 11.61
C PHE A 21 0.90 13.30 10.34
N ARG A 22 1.25 12.32 9.51
CA ARG A 22 0.60 12.02 8.23
C ARG A 22 0.26 10.55 8.05
N CYS A 23 -0.76 10.31 7.22
CA CYS A 23 -1.18 8.96 6.83
C CYS A 23 -0.03 8.21 6.17
N ALA A 24 0.33 7.03 6.67
CA ALA A 24 1.49 6.29 6.16
C ALA A 24 1.40 5.93 4.66
N PRO A 25 0.26 5.45 4.12
CA PRO A 25 0.16 5.10 2.70
C PRO A 25 0.03 6.28 1.74
N CYS A 26 -0.74 7.31 2.08
CA CYS A 26 -1.07 8.40 1.16
C CYS A 26 -0.39 9.73 1.48
N GLY A 27 0.36 9.81 2.59
CA GLY A 27 1.10 11.02 2.99
C GLY A 27 0.23 12.19 3.44
N ARG A 28 -1.09 12.05 3.52
CA ARG A 28 -2.00 13.15 3.87
C ARG A 28 -1.80 13.58 5.34
N PRO A 29 -1.57 14.88 5.63
CA PRO A 29 -1.49 15.38 6.99
C PRO A 29 -2.79 15.16 7.77
N LEU A 30 -2.66 14.81 9.05
CA LEU A 30 -3.77 14.45 9.95
C LEU A 30 -3.94 15.40 11.14
N LEU A 31 -3.19 16.49 11.20
CA LEU A 31 -3.34 17.50 12.25
C LEU A 31 -4.77 18.06 12.24
N GLY A 32 -5.44 18.04 13.39
CA GLY A 32 -6.83 18.49 13.54
C GLY A 32 -7.87 17.60 12.85
N ARG A 33 -7.50 16.39 12.43
CA ARG A 33 -8.39 15.48 11.68
C ARG A 33 -8.48 14.12 12.36
N PRO A 34 -9.60 13.39 12.20
CA PRO A 34 -9.70 12.02 12.68
C PRO A 34 -8.61 11.13 12.07
N PHE A 35 -8.07 10.23 12.88
CA PHE A 35 -7.05 9.29 12.47
C PHE A 35 -7.24 7.95 13.17
N LEU A 36 -6.66 6.91 12.57
CA LEU A 36 -6.68 5.54 13.07
C LEU A 36 -5.24 5.12 13.36
N PRO A 37 -4.83 4.96 14.63
CA PRO A 37 -3.52 4.42 14.98
C PRO A 37 -3.53 2.88 14.94
N ARG A 38 -2.55 2.26 14.28
CA ARG A 38 -2.35 0.80 14.25
C ARG A 38 -0.88 0.46 14.04
N GLY A 39 -0.30 -0.31 14.96
CA GLY A 39 1.07 -0.85 14.83
C GLY A 39 2.16 0.21 14.65
N GLY A 40 2.11 1.33 15.37
CA GLY A 40 3.09 2.42 15.24
C GLY A 40 2.81 3.42 14.12
N GLN A 41 1.86 3.11 13.23
CA GLN A 41 1.48 3.95 12.10
C GLN A 41 0.11 4.59 12.31
N ILE A 42 -0.14 5.68 11.59
CA ILE A 42 -1.42 6.41 11.60
C ILE A 42 -2.02 6.44 10.20
N PHE A 43 -3.35 6.34 10.13
CA PHE A 43 -4.09 6.23 8.88
C PHE A 43 -5.26 7.21 8.85
N CYS A 44 -5.54 7.79 7.68
CA CYS A 44 -6.65 8.73 7.49
C CYS A 44 -8.01 8.04 7.36
N SER A 45 -8.03 6.74 7.05
CA SER A 45 -9.24 5.96 6.80
C SER A 45 -8.95 4.46 6.86
N LEU A 46 -10.01 3.66 7.01
CA LEU A 46 -9.91 2.20 6.97
C LEU A 46 -9.33 1.68 5.65
N ARG A 47 -9.60 2.35 4.51
CA ARG A 47 -9.00 1.99 3.22
C ARG A 47 -7.47 2.07 3.28
N CYS A 48 -6.93 3.14 3.87
CA CYS A 48 -5.48 3.27 4.06
C CYS A 48 -4.94 2.24 5.07
N ALA A 49 -5.70 1.93 6.14
CA ALA A 49 -5.27 0.99 7.17
C ALA A 49 -5.29 -0.49 6.72
N GLN A 50 -6.09 -0.84 5.70
CA GLN A 50 -6.20 -2.21 5.18
C GLN A 50 -5.23 -2.48 4.02
N GLY A 51 -4.67 -1.43 3.40
CA GLY A 51 -3.88 -1.52 2.18
C GLY A 51 -4.75 -1.82 0.95
N PRO A 52 -4.19 -1.75 -0.28
CA PRO A 52 -4.84 -2.36 -1.43
C PRO A 52 -5.08 -3.85 -1.14
N PRO A 53 -6.14 -4.47 -1.66
CA PRO A 53 -6.30 -5.91 -1.57
C PRO A 53 -4.98 -6.52 -2.05
N ARG A 54 -4.36 -7.34 -1.20
CA ARG A 54 -3.15 -8.08 -1.57
C ARG A 54 -3.50 -8.80 -2.86
N ALA A 55 -2.92 -8.38 -3.98
CA ALA A 55 -3.01 -9.17 -5.19
C ALA A 55 -2.51 -10.57 -4.80
N PRO A 56 -3.27 -11.64 -5.07
CA PRO A 56 -2.78 -12.97 -4.79
C PRO A 56 -1.41 -13.10 -5.45
N ARG A 57 -0.41 -13.59 -4.70
CA ARG A 57 1.00 -13.71 -5.14
C ARG A 57 1.20 -14.67 -6.32
N SER A 58 0.12 -15.08 -6.98
CA SER A 58 0.12 -16.01 -8.10
C SER A 58 -1.16 -15.77 -8.89
N ALA A 59 -1.17 -14.79 -9.78
CA ALA A 59 -1.85 -15.07 -11.04
C ALA A 59 -0.92 -16.07 -11.74
N PRO A 60 -1.28 -17.38 -11.85
CA PRO A 60 -0.55 -18.24 -12.77
C PRO A 60 -0.63 -17.53 -14.12
N GLN A 61 0.52 -17.23 -14.72
CA GLN A 61 0.57 -16.85 -16.13
C GLN A 61 -0.29 -17.90 -16.84
N ARG A 62 -1.44 -17.47 -17.37
CA ARG A 62 -2.33 -18.32 -18.15
C ARG A 62 -1.45 -18.88 -19.26
N ARG A 63 -0.99 -20.11 -19.10
CA ARG A 63 -0.27 -20.82 -20.14
C ARG A 63 -1.25 -20.89 -21.30
N SER A 64 -0.94 -20.16 -22.37
CA SER A 64 -1.63 -20.29 -23.65
C SER A 64 -1.29 -21.66 -24.24
N TRP A 65 -1.90 -22.72 -23.71
CA TRP A 65 -1.97 -23.99 -24.43
C TRP A 65 -3.12 -23.87 -25.42
N GLY A 66 -2.80 -23.37 -26.61
CA GLY A 66 -3.67 -23.44 -27.78
C GLY A 66 -3.06 -24.39 -28.79
N GLY A 67 -3.57 -25.62 -28.84
CA GLY A 67 -3.56 -26.50 -30.02
C GLY A 67 -2.22 -27.16 -30.39
N GLY A 68 -2.19 -28.50 -30.29
CA GLY A 68 -1.19 -29.32 -30.99
C GLY A 68 -1.38 -29.34 -32.53
N PRO A 69 -0.46 -29.97 -33.28
CA PRO A 69 -0.40 -29.93 -34.75
C PRO A 69 -1.41 -30.91 -35.38
N PRO A 70 -1.88 -30.63 -36.60
CA PRO A 70 -1.54 -31.56 -37.68
C PRO A 70 -1.34 -30.87 -39.04
N GLY A 71 -0.25 -31.19 -39.73
CA GLY A 71 -0.08 -30.81 -41.14
C GLY A 71 1.39 -30.67 -41.52
N GLY A 72 1.94 -31.76 -42.06
CA GLY A 72 3.22 -31.70 -42.76
C GLY A 72 3.08 -30.93 -44.07
N MET A 73 4.14 -30.20 -44.43
CA MET A 73 4.59 -30.02 -45.81
C MET A 73 6.01 -29.43 -45.76
N GLY A 74 6.88 -30.02 -46.57
CA GLY A 74 8.33 -29.83 -46.51
C GLY A 74 8.83 -28.48 -47.03
N GLY A 75 10.13 -28.28 -46.86
CA GLY A 75 10.87 -27.13 -47.37
C GLY A 75 12.23 -27.06 -46.71
N HIS A 76 13.24 -27.45 -47.47
CA HIS A 76 14.67 -27.23 -47.28
C HIS A 76 15.05 -25.73 -47.08
N TRP A 77 16.31 -25.51 -46.69
CA TRP A 77 17.08 -24.28 -46.41
C TRP A 77 17.16 -23.88 -44.92
#